data_AF-A0A839U173-F1
#
_entry.id   AF-A0A839U173-F1
#
_cell.length_a   1.000
_cell.length_b   1.000
_cell.length_c   1.000
_cell.angle_alpha   90.00
_cell.angle_beta   90.00
_cell.angle_gamma   90.00
#
_symmetry.space_group_name_H-M   'P 1'
#
loop_
_entity.id
_entity.type
_entity.pdbx_description
1 polymer ?
#
loop_
_entity_poly.entity_id
_entity_poly.type
_entity_poly.pdbx_seq_one_letter_code
_entity_poly.pdbx_strand_id
1 'polypeptide(L)' 'MRMILDKDGEVMLDDLEGLLSRLTDAQKQLILLSAKSKAFPDNNTLNKVATLSLNISAVEALIADARDQKARPVKAND' A
#
# COMPACT_ATOMS: atom_id res chain seq x y z
N MET A 1 9.47 22.49 2.42
CA MET A 1 8.15 22.69 1.77
C MET A 1 7.11 22.03 2.66
N ARG A 2 6.19 22.80 3.26
CA ARG A 2 5.20 22.31 4.23
C ARG A 2 3.93 21.95 3.45
N MET A 3 3.64 20.66 3.26
CA MET A 3 2.32 20.24 2.78
C MET A 3 1.44 20.06 4.01
N ILE A 4 0.66 21.09 4.33
CA ILE A 4 -0.64 20.85 4.97
C ILE A 4 -1.40 20.02 3.95
N LEU A 5 -1.93 18.86 4.33
CA LEU A 5 -2.80 18.09 3.45
C LEU A 5 -4.07 18.95 3.24
N ASP A 6 -4.05 19.74 2.16
CA ASP A 6 -5.24 20.34 1.56
C ASP A 6 -6.15 19.21 1.06
N LYS A 7 -7.31 19.51 0.46
CA LYS A 7 -8.19 18.50 -0.17
C LYS A 7 -7.42 17.51 -1.05
N ASP A 8 -6.37 17.98 -1.73
CA ASP A 8 -5.47 17.17 -2.55
C ASP A 8 -4.72 16.08 -1.76
N GLY A 9 -4.40 16.35 -0.49
CA GLY A 9 -3.75 15.42 0.41
C GLY A 9 -4.68 14.33 0.97
N GLU A 10 -5.96 14.65 1.19
CA GLU A 10 -6.97 13.64 1.53
C GLU A 10 -7.28 12.75 0.32
N VAL A 11 -7.44 13.34 -0.87
CA VAL A 11 -7.62 12.58 -2.12
C VAL A 11 -6.44 11.63 -2.38
N MET A 12 -5.21 12.09 -2.17
CA MET A 12 -4.02 11.25 -2.31
C MET A 12 -3.99 10.07 -1.32
N LEU A 13 -4.43 10.28 -0.07
CA LEU A 13 -4.50 9.19 0.92
C LEU A 13 -5.56 8.16 0.51
N ASP A 14 -6.75 8.60 0.10
CA ASP A 14 -7.82 7.71 -0.38
C ASP A 14 -7.36 6.90 -1.61
N ASP A 15 -6.64 7.54 -2.53
CA ASP A 15 -6.07 6.88 -3.72
C ASP A 15 -5.03 5.81 -3.34
N LEU A 16 -4.17 6.10 -2.35
CA LEU A 16 -3.19 5.14 -1.82
C LEU A 16 -3.88 3.96 -1.13
N GLU A 17 -4.92 4.20 -0.33
CA GLU A 17 -5.72 3.15 0.31
C GLU A 17 -6.44 2.28 -0.74
N GLY A 18 -6.99 2.90 -1.78
CA GLY A 18 -7.59 2.19 -2.92
C GLY A 18 -6.57 1.37 -3.72
N LEU A 19 -5.34 1.87 -3.88
CA LEU A 19 -4.25 1.11 -4.50
C LEU A 19 -3.83 -0.08 -3.64
N LEU A 20 -3.66 0.12 -2.33
CA LEU A 20 -3.32 -0.94 -1.38
C LEU A 20 -4.32 -2.09 -1.41
N SER A 21 -5.61 -1.77 -1.43
CA SER A 21 -6.70 -2.76 -1.53
C SER A 21 -6.56 -3.61 -2.79
N ARG A 22 -6.40 -2.98 -3.96
CA ARG A 22 -6.23 -3.67 -5.26
C ARG A 22 -4.98 -4.55 -5.30
N LEU A 23 -3.85 -4.08 -4.77
CA LEU A 23 -2.60 -4.85 -4.73
C LEU A 23 -2.72 -6.08 -3.83
N THR A 24 -3.33 -5.91 -2.65
CA THR A 24 -3.57 -6.99 -1.69
C THR A 24 -4.51 -8.05 -2.27
N ASP A 25 -5.58 -7.63 -2.94
CA ASP A 25 -6.50 -8.55 -3.62
C ASP A 25 -5.80 -9.33 -4.74
N ALA A 26 -4.98 -8.67 -5.57
CA ALA A 26 -4.21 -9.33 -6.61
C ALA A 26 -3.23 -10.38 -6.04
N GLN A 27 -2.53 -10.05 -4.95
CA GLN A 27 -1.62 -10.98 -4.28
C GLN A 27 -2.38 -12.18 -3.71
N LYS A 28 -3.51 -11.94 -3.04
CA LYS A 28 -4.37 -12.99 -2.49
C LYS A 28 -4.89 -13.92 -3.58
N GLN A 29 -5.33 -13.38 -4.71
CA GLN A 29 -5.79 -14.18 -5.84
C GLN A 29 -4.68 -15.09 -6.38
N LEU A 30 -3.46 -14.59 -6.56
CA LEU A 30 -2.32 -15.40 -7.01
C LEU A 30 -1.97 -16.53 -6.05
N ILE A 31 -1.98 -16.25 -4.74
CA ILE A 31 -1.74 -17.27 -3.71
C ILE A 31 -2.84 -18.34 -3.74
N LEU A 32 -4.10 -17.93 -3.81
CA LEU A 32 -5.24 -18.86 -3.86
C LEU A 32 -5.24 -19.70 -5.14
N LEU A 33 -4.90 -19.12 -6.29
CA LEU A 33 -4.75 -19.86 -7.55
C LEU A 33 -3.63 -20.90 -7.46
N SER A 34 -2.50 -20.50 -6.87
CA SER A 34 -1.37 -21.41 -6.64
C SER A 34 -1.78 -22.59 -5.75
N ALA A 35 -2.48 -22.32 -4.63
CA ALA A 35 -2.98 -23.35 -3.73
C ALA A 35 -3.99 -24.29 -4.41
N LYS A 36 -4.88 -23.77 -5.25
CA LYS A 36 -5.87 -24.56 -6.01
C LYS A 36 -5.21 -25.51 -7.01
N SER A 37 -4.08 -25.13 -7.59
CA SER A 37 -3.40 -25.94 -8.60
C SER A 37 -2.84 -27.26 -8.05
N LYS A 38 -2.74 -27.42 -6.72
CA LYS A 38 -2.03 -28.51 -6.01
C LYS A 38 -0.56 -28.72 -6.45
N ALA A 39 -0.05 -27.87 -7.32
CA ALA A 39 1.33 -27.81 -7.75
C ALA A 39 2.04 -26.68 -7.00
N PHE A 40 3.34 -26.83 -6.80
CA PHE A 40 4.16 -25.74 -6.30
C PHE A 40 4.13 -24.58 -7.32
N PRO A 41 4.02 -23.32 -6.89
CA PRO A 41 3.99 -22.19 -7.82
C PRO A 41 5.28 -22.15 -8.65
N ASP A 42 5.15 -21.84 -9.93
CA ASP A 42 6.31 -21.63 -10.79
C ASP A 42 7.09 -20.36 -10.39
N ASN A 43 8.33 -20.25 -10.86
CA ASN A 43 9.21 -19.14 -10.48
C ASN A 43 8.64 -17.78 -10.91
N ASN A 44 7.89 -17.74 -12.01
CA ASN A 44 7.19 -16.54 -12.46
C ASN A 44 6.12 -16.09 -11.46
N THR A 45 5.34 -17.03 -10.94
CA THR A 45 4.31 -16.77 -9.93
C THR A 45 4.92 -16.32 -8.61
N LEU A 46 6.00 -16.96 -8.16
CA LEU A 46 6.75 -16.54 -6.98
C LEU A 46 7.29 -15.11 -7.13
N ASN A 47 7.87 -14.77 -8.28
CA ASN A 47 8.38 -13.43 -8.55
C ASN A 47 7.26 -12.37 -8.56
N LYS A 48 6.09 -12.69 -9.11
CA LYS A 48 4.92 -11.81 -9.07
C LYS A 48 4.45 -11.56 -7.64
N VAL A 49 4.35 -12.61 -6.83
CA VAL A 49 3.98 -12.49 -5.42
C VAL A 49 4.99 -11.64 -4.65
N ALA A 50 6.29 -11.87 -4.84
CA ALA A 50 7.35 -11.10 -4.20
C ALA A 50 7.32 -9.61 -4.61
N THR A 51 7.10 -9.33 -5.90
CA THR A 51 6.97 -7.96 -6.41
C THR A 51 5.76 -7.25 -5.80
N LEU A 52 4.62 -7.95 -5.71
CA LEU A 52 3.43 -7.40 -5.05
C LEU A 52 3.68 -7.11 -3.58
N SER A 53 4.40 -7.99 -2.85
CA SER A 53 4.78 -7.73 -1.46
C SER A 53 5.58 -6.43 -1.32
N LEU A 54 6.58 -6.21 -2.17
CA LEU A 54 7.40 -4.99 -2.14
C LEU A 54 6.56 -3.74 -2.41
N ASN A 55 5.67 -3.81 -3.41
CA ASN A 55 4.78 -2.69 -3.74
C ASN A 55 3.79 -2.39 -2.61
N ILE A 56 3.22 -3.42 -1.98
CA ILE A 56 2.32 -3.28 -0.83
C ILE A 56 3.06 -2.57 0.31
N SER A 57 4.24 -3.04 0.69
CA SER A 57 5.02 -2.42 1.78
C SER A 57 5.40 -0.97 1.47
N ALA A 58 5.70 -0.64 0.21
CA ALA A 58 5.96 0.74 -0.18
C ALA A 58 4.72 1.63 -0.04
N VAL A 59 3.54 1.15 -0.44
CA VAL A 59 2.27 1.90 -0.30
C VAL A 59 1.88 2.04 1.17
N GLU A 60 2.04 0.99 1.99
CA GLU A 60 1.81 1.04 3.43
C GLU A 60 2.69 2.10 4.12
N ALA A 61 3.96 2.18 3.74
CA ALA A 61 4.88 3.20 4.26
C ALA A 61 4.42 4.63 3.89
N LEU A 62 4.01 4.85 2.64
CA LEU A 62 3.48 6.15 2.19
C LEU A 62 2.19 6.54 2.93
N ILE A 63 1.30 5.58 3.18
CA ILE A 63 0.08 5.80 3.97
C ILE A 63 0.42 6.16 5.42
N ALA A 64 1.37 5.44 6.03
CA ALA A 64 1.82 5.72 7.39
C ALA A 64 2.40 7.13 7.49
N ASP A 65 3.26 7.53 6.56
CA ASP A 65 3.83 8.87 6.49
C ASP A 65 2.76 9.96 6.29
N ALA A 66 1.78 9.72 5.41
CA ALA A 66 0.69 10.65 5.18
C ALA A 66 -0.20 10.82 6.44
N ARG A 67 -0.48 9.73 7.16
CA ARG A 67 -1.24 9.76 8.41
C ARG A 67 -0.46 10.45 9.54
N ASP A 68 0.85 10.23 9.64
CA ASP A 68 1.69 10.89 10.64
C ASP A 68 1.78 12.40 10.40
N GLN A 69 1.80 12.82 9.14
CA GLN A 69 1.70 14.24 8.76
C GLN A 69 0.34 14.86 9.13
N LYS A 70 -0.76 14.12 9.03
CA LYS A 70 -2.10 14.54 9.49
C LYS A 70 -2.19 14.65 11.02
N ALA A 71 -1.51 13.76 11.74
CA ALA A 71 -1.63 13.63 13.19
C ALA A 71 -0.81 14.63 14.01
N ARG A 72 0.21 15.29 13.43
CA ARG A 72 1.01 16.29 14.15
C ARG A 72 0.22 17.60 14.30
N PRO A 73 -0.29 17.95 15.50
CA PRO A 73 -0.84 19.26 15.71
C PRO A 73 0.32 20.26 15.68
N VAL A 74 0.08 21.42 15.07
CA VAL A 74 0.98 22.56 15.13
C VAL A 74 1.29 22.82 16.61
N LYS A 75 2.48 22.44 17.10
CA LYS A 75 3.04 23.11 18.27
C LYS A 75 3.21 24.56 17.84
N ALA A 76 2.19 25.35 18.12
CA ALA A 76 2.30 26.79 18.15
C ALA A 76 3.38 27.08 19.20
N ASN A 77 4.50 27.61 18.74
CA ASN A 77 5.50 28.18 19.65
C ASN A 77 4.80 29.26 20.50
N ASP A 78 4.93 29.14 21.81
CA ASP A 78 4.95 30.26 22.75
C ASP A 78 6.22 31.12 22.49
#